data_AF-A0A925DI79-F1
#
_entry.id   AF-A0A925DI79-F1
#
_cell.length_a   1.000
_cell.length_b   1.000
_cell.length_c   1.000
_cell.angle_alpha   90.00
_cell.angle_beta   90.00
_cell.angle_gamma   90.00
#
_symmetry.space_group_name_H-M   'P 1'
#
loop_
_entity.id
_entity.type
_entity.pdbx_description
1 polymer ?
#
loop_
_entity_poly.entity_id
_entity_poly.type
_entity_poly.pdbx_seq_one_letter_code
_entity_poly.pdbx_strand_id
1 'polypeptide(L)'
;MPLDTTEARSLALFCKVVDNYGDIGICWRLARQLQLEHGVAVTLWVDHLPSFQRICPEVELDADAQQLDGVTVRHWRDQDGVFAPGDVADIVIEFFACDIPPGYIAAMAQCAPRPVWLNLEGLTAEEWVEGCHTLPSPHPRLPLTKHFFFPGFTGKTGGLLREAALDRQRLPFQSDPDAQSAFLARLGVTAAEMAALKVSLFCYPHAPVAALFDAWRGGAAAVTCLVPEGVAAEAVRAFL
;
A
#
# COMPACT_ATOMS: atom_id res chain seq x y z
N MET A 1 -23.11 -18.96 -1.37
CA MET A 1 -23.14 -19.16 -2.83
C MET A 1 -21.77 -18.81 -3.37
N PRO A 2 -21.10 -19.69 -4.12
CA PRO A 2 -19.93 -19.26 -4.88
C PRO A 2 -20.39 -18.14 -5.81
N LEU A 3 -19.71 -17.01 -5.72
CA LEU A 3 -20.01 -15.82 -6.48
C LEU A 3 -19.67 -16.10 -7.95
N ASP A 4 -20.61 -15.81 -8.85
CA ASP A 4 -20.44 -15.97 -10.29
C ASP A 4 -19.24 -15.13 -10.75
N THR A 5 -18.23 -15.76 -11.35
CA THR A 5 -16.93 -15.15 -11.70
C THR A 5 -16.96 -14.44 -13.05
N THR A 6 -18.16 -14.16 -13.59
CA THR A 6 -18.34 -13.62 -14.95
C THR A 6 -18.53 -12.10 -15.03
N GLU A 7 -18.73 -11.41 -13.89
CA GLU A 7 -18.71 -9.95 -13.84
C GLU A 7 -17.38 -9.45 -13.27
N ALA A 8 -16.63 -8.69 -14.07
CA ALA A 8 -15.52 -7.90 -13.57
C ALA A 8 -16.08 -6.92 -12.52
N ARG A 9 -15.83 -7.19 -11.25
CA ARG A 9 -16.28 -6.34 -10.15
C ARG A 9 -15.56 -5.01 -10.20
N SER A 10 -16.30 -3.93 -10.01
CA SER A 10 -15.72 -2.62 -9.77
C SER A 10 -15.39 -2.45 -8.29
N LEU A 11 -14.29 -1.75 -8.00
CA LEU A 11 -13.85 -1.48 -6.63
C LEU A 11 -13.39 -0.03 -6.47
N ALA A 12 -13.90 0.67 -5.47
CA ALA A 12 -13.41 1.97 -5.04
C ALA A 12 -12.60 1.82 -3.76
N LEU A 13 -11.31 2.15 -3.82
CA LEU A 13 -10.40 2.14 -2.67
C LEU A 13 -10.08 3.59 -2.29
N PHE A 14 -10.45 3.98 -1.07
CA PHE A 14 -10.16 5.31 -0.55
C PHE A 14 -8.92 5.27 0.34
N CYS A 15 -7.95 6.12 0.01
CA CYS A 15 -6.69 6.27 0.71
C CYS A 15 -6.52 7.72 1.16
N LYS A 16 -6.51 7.93 2.48
CA LYS A 16 -6.11 9.18 3.10
C LYS A 16 -4.67 9.04 3.57
N VAL A 17 -3.75 9.84 3.03
CA VAL A 17 -2.32 9.71 3.31
C VAL A 17 -1.99 10.41 4.62
N VAL A 18 -1.73 9.64 5.67
CA VAL A 18 -1.30 10.14 6.98
C VAL A 18 0.14 9.73 7.27
N ASP A 19 0.48 8.46 7.05
CA ASP A 19 1.84 7.94 7.23
C ASP A 19 2.64 7.95 5.91
N ASN A 20 3.14 9.14 5.56
CA ASN A 20 4.08 9.40 4.46
C ASN A 20 3.76 8.64 3.16
N TYR A 21 4.37 7.46 2.99
CA TYR A 21 4.26 6.60 1.82
C TYR A 21 3.68 5.22 2.15
N GLY A 22 3.49 4.88 3.43
CA GLY A 22 2.99 3.58 3.88
C GLY A 22 1.56 3.35 3.43
N ASP A 23 0.67 4.30 3.73
CA ASP A 23 -0.75 4.18 3.42
C ASP A 23 -1.00 4.05 1.92
N ILE A 24 -0.44 4.99 1.15
CA ILE A 24 -0.56 4.99 -0.31
C ILE A 24 0.19 3.81 -0.95
N GLY A 25 1.32 3.39 -0.39
CA GLY A 25 2.07 2.23 -0.88
C GLY A 25 1.30 0.92 -0.75
N ILE A 26 0.60 0.72 0.37
CA ILE A 26 -0.26 -0.43 0.59
C ILE A 26 -1.47 -0.37 -0.34
N CYS A 27 -2.15 0.77 -0.41
CA CYS A 27 -3.32 0.94 -1.27
C CYS A 27 -2.98 0.74 -2.75
N TRP A 28 -1.86 1.30 -3.20
CA TRP A 28 -1.39 1.16 -4.57
C TRP A 28 -1.04 -0.30 -4.90
N ARG A 29 -0.32 -0.99 -4.01
CA ARG A 29 -0.01 -2.42 -4.17
C ARG A 29 -1.27 -3.27 -4.29
N LEU A 30 -2.24 -3.06 -3.39
CA LEU A 30 -3.52 -3.77 -3.42
C LEU A 30 -4.30 -3.48 -4.71
N ALA A 31 -4.40 -2.21 -5.11
CA ALA A 31 -5.11 -1.79 -6.33
C ALA A 31 -4.54 -2.47 -7.59
N ARG A 32 -3.22 -2.45 -7.74
CA ARG A 32 -2.54 -3.12 -8.86
C ARG A 32 -2.75 -4.62 -8.83
N GLN A 33 -2.66 -5.26 -7.66
CA GLN A 33 -2.84 -6.72 -7.58
C GLN A 33 -4.26 -7.14 -7.95
N LEU A 34 -5.27 -6.43 -7.45
CA LEU A 34 -6.68 -6.66 -7.78
C LEU A 34 -6.95 -6.48 -9.29
N GLN A 35 -6.36 -5.46 -9.89
CA GLN A 35 -6.48 -5.23 -11.32
C GLN A 35 -5.76 -6.34 -12.12
N LEU A 36 -4.47 -6.57 -11.85
CA LEU A 36 -3.60 -7.38 -12.70
C LEU A 36 -3.88 -8.89 -12.55
N GLU A 37 -4.15 -9.34 -11.33
CA GLU A 37 -4.29 -10.77 -11.02
C GLU A 37 -5.76 -11.22 -10.98
N HIS A 38 -6.70 -10.29 -10.78
CA HIS A 38 -8.12 -10.61 -10.60
C HIS A 38 -9.06 -9.89 -11.56
N GLY A 39 -8.57 -9.01 -12.44
CA GLY A 39 -9.39 -8.31 -13.43
C GLY A 39 -10.43 -7.36 -12.82
N VAL A 40 -10.23 -6.92 -11.58
CA VAL A 40 -11.13 -5.98 -10.90
C VAL A 40 -10.93 -4.58 -11.49
N ALA A 41 -12.02 -3.89 -11.80
CA ALA A 41 -11.97 -2.50 -12.25
C ALA A 41 -11.79 -1.57 -11.04
N VAL A 42 -10.53 -1.26 -10.70
CA VAL A 42 -10.19 -0.49 -9.50
C VAL A 42 -10.15 1.02 -9.78
N THR A 43 -10.84 1.78 -8.92
CA THR A 43 -10.66 3.22 -8.74
C THR A 43 -10.00 3.48 -7.40
N LEU A 44 -8.77 4.01 -7.41
CA LEU A 44 -8.02 4.43 -6.23
C LEU A 44 -8.19 5.94 -6.03
N TRP A 45 -8.88 6.32 -4.96
CA TRP A 45 -9.04 7.69 -4.52
C TRP A 45 -7.92 8.06 -3.55
N VAL A 46 -7.16 9.11 -3.85
CA VAL A 46 -5.99 9.54 -3.07
C VAL A 46 -6.11 11.02 -2.75
N ASP A 47 -6.00 11.40 -1.48
CA ASP A 47 -6.09 12.81 -1.07
C ASP A 47 -4.80 13.61 -1.33
N HIS A 48 -3.65 12.94 -1.23
CA HIS A 48 -2.34 13.56 -1.38
C HIS A 48 -1.49 12.92 -2.51
N LEU A 49 -1.74 13.35 -3.76
CA LEU A 49 -0.99 12.91 -4.94
C LEU A 49 0.54 13.13 -4.87
N PRO A 50 1.08 14.18 -4.24
CA PRO A 50 2.54 14.34 -4.14
C PRO A 50 3.23 13.20 -3.40
N SER A 51 2.60 12.63 -2.35
CA SER A 51 3.13 11.43 -1.69
C SER A 51 3.10 10.22 -2.62
N PHE A 52 2.04 10.09 -3.43
CA PHE A 52 1.93 9.00 -4.39
C PHE A 52 2.99 9.09 -5.50
N GLN A 53 3.25 10.29 -6.02
CA GLN A 53 4.26 10.50 -7.07
C GLN A 53 5.66 10.06 -6.65
N ARG A 54 5.99 10.09 -5.35
CA ARG A 54 7.28 9.61 -4.84
C ARG A 54 7.49 8.10 -5.01
N ILE A 55 6.40 7.32 -5.06
CA ILE A 55 6.45 5.87 -5.28
C ILE A 55 5.99 5.44 -6.68
N CYS A 56 5.31 6.33 -7.41
CA CYS A 56 4.91 6.15 -8.81
C CYS A 56 5.15 7.48 -9.57
N PRO A 57 6.36 7.71 -10.11
CA PRO A 57 6.75 8.99 -10.72
C PRO A 57 5.85 9.47 -11.87
N GLU A 58 5.11 8.56 -12.50
CA GLU A 58 4.16 8.82 -13.59
C GLU A 58 2.87 9.51 -13.12
N VAL A 59 2.66 9.67 -11.81
CA VAL A 59 1.48 10.36 -11.28
C VAL A 59 1.52 11.84 -11.66
N GLU A 60 0.48 12.29 -12.35
CA GLU A 60 0.24 13.69 -12.68
C GLU A 60 -0.49 14.39 -11.52
N LEU A 61 0.10 15.45 -10.97
CA LEU A 61 -0.40 16.08 -9.73
C LEU A 61 -1.65 16.95 -9.93
N ASP A 62 -1.81 17.50 -11.13
CA ASP A 62 -2.91 18.43 -11.44
C ASP A 62 -4.13 17.71 -12.06
N ALA A 63 -4.03 16.40 -12.32
CA ALA A 63 -5.09 15.62 -12.93
C ALA A 63 -6.12 15.16 -11.90
N ASP A 64 -7.40 15.52 -12.10
CA ASP A 64 -8.50 15.02 -11.27
C ASP A 64 -8.70 13.50 -11.40
N ALA A 65 -8.39 12.94 -12.57
CA ALA A 65 -8.43 11.52 -12.85
C ALA A 65 -7.34 11.12 -13.86
N GLN A 66 -6.72 9.96 -13.67
CA GLN A 66 -5.68 9.41 -14.54
C GLN A 66 -5.69 7.88 -14.53
N GLN A 67 -5.02 7.26 -15.51
CA GLN A 67 -4.91 5.80 -15.62
C GLN A 67 -3.45 5.38 -15.45
N LEU A 68 -3.18 4.51 -14.48
CA LEU A 68 -1.85 3.97 -14.19
C LEU A 68 -1.97 2.46 -13.99
N ASP A 69 -1.21 1.65 -14.74
CA ASP A 69 -1.26 0.18 -14.66
C ASP A 69 -2.68 -0.43 -14.71
N GLY A 70 -3.57 0.19 -15.48
CA GLY A 70 -4.99 -0.23 -15.58
C GLY A 70 -5.87 0.12 -14.37
N VAL A 71 -5.33 0.82 -13.37
CA VAL A 71 -6.05 1.37 -12.23
C VAL A 71 -6.42 2.83 -12.51
N THR A 72 -7.69 3.17 -12.29
CA THR A 72 -8.14 4.56 -12.33
C THR A 72 -7.72 5.25 -11.04
N VAL A 73 -6.90 6.29 -11.11
CA VAL A 73 -6.50 7.08 -9.94
C VAL A 73 -7.27 8.39 -9.97
N ARG A 74 -7.90 8.76 -8.86
CA ARG A 74 -8.66 10.01 -8.70
C ARG A 74 -8.13 10.85 -7.55
N HIS A 75 -8.03 12.16 -7.76
CA HIS A 75 -7.67 13.08 -6.68
C HIS A 75 -8.88 13.31 -5.78
N TRP A 76 -8.77 12.88 -4.52
CA TRP A 76 -9.75 13.11 -3.49
C TRP A 76 -9.45 14.42 -2.74
N ARG A 77 -9.92 15.54 -3.29
CA ARG A 77 -9.55 16.88 -2.78
C ARG A 77 -10.12 17.19 -1.40
N ASP A 78 -11.37 16.84 -1.17
CA ASP A 78 -12.12 17.19 0.03
C ASP A 78 -13.34 16.26 0.23
N GLN A 79 -14.21 16.60 1.17
CA GLN A 79 -15.44 15.85 1.48
C GLN A 79 -16.64 16.30 0.64
N ASP A 80 -16.43 17.30 -0.22
CA ASP A 80 -17.47 17.96 -1.00
C ASP A 80 -17.58 17.25 -2.37
N GLY A 81 -18.53 16.33 -2.46
CA GLY A 81 -18.77 15.60 -3.70
C GLY A 81 -20.23 15.18 -3.84
N VAL A 82 -20.76 15.33 -5.06
CA VAL A 82 -22.08 14.85 -5.43
C VAL A 82 -21.91 13.56 -6.20
N PHE A 83 -22.43 12.47 -5.66
CA PHE A 83 -22.34 11.13 -6.23
C PHE A 83 -23.74 10.59 -6.48
N ALA A 84 -23.93 9.98 -7.64
CA ALA A 84 -25.11 9.20 -7.98
C ALA A 84 -24.85 7.71 -7.73
N PRO A 85 -25.89 6.87 -7.60
CA PRO A 85 -25.71 5.42 -7.46
C PRO A 85 -24.87 4.79 -8.58
N GLY A 86 -24.91 5.35 -9.80
CA GLY A 86 -24.10 4.87 -10.93
C GLY A 86 -22.60 5.17 -10.82
N ASP A 87 -22.19 6.03 -9.88
CA ASP A 87 -20.77 6.33 -9.61
C ASP A 87 -20.17 5.38 -8.57
N VAL A 88 -21.01 4.58 -7.89
CA VAL A 88 -20.60 3.71 -6.79
C VAL A 88 -20.15 2.36 -7.31
N ALA A 89 -18.93 1.98 -6.96
CA ALA A 89 -18.39 0.66 -7.26
C ALA A 89 -19.06 -0.46 -6.45
N ASP A 90 -19.03 -1.70 -6.97
CA ASP A 90 -19.61 -2.89 -6.32
C ASP A 90 -18.99 -3.19 -4.96
N ILE A 91 -17.72 -2.83 -4.79
CA ILE A 91 -16.96 -2.94 -3.55
C ILE A 91 -16.39 -1.56 -3.20
N VAL A 92 -16.56 -1.15 -1.95
CA VAL A 92 -16.00 0.09 -1.41
C VAL A 92 -15.10 -0.27 -0.23
N ILE A 93 -13.84 0.14 -0.30
CA ILE A 93 -12.85 -0.06 0.76
C ILE A 93 -12.43 1.29 1.30
N GLU A 94 -12.59 1.46 2.61
CA GLU A 94 -11.93 2.52 3.37
C GLU A 94 -10.62 1.97 3.91
N PHE A 95 -9.50 2.63 3.61
CA PHE A 95 -8.22 2.27 4.21
C PHE A 95 -8.05 3.02 5.54
N PHE A 96 -7.83 2.27 6.62
CA PHE A 96 -7.66 2.79 7.99
C PHE A 96 -8.80 3.70 8.46
N ALA A 97 -10.04 3.28 8.22
CA ALA A 97 -11.25 4.01 8.60
C ALA A 97 -11.23 5.48 8.14
N CYS A 98 -10.63 5.77 6.98
CA CYS A 98 -10.67 7.11 6.44
C CYS A 98 -12.12 7.54 6.22
N ASP A 99 -12.48 8.72 6.72
CA ASP A 99 -13.83 9.28 6.54
C ASP A 99 -14.05 9.62 5.06
N ILE A 100 -14.74 8.74 4.32
CA ILE A 100 -15.08 8.96 2.91
C ILE A 100 -16.21 9.98 2.74
N PRO A 101 -16.36 10.62 1.57
CA PRO A 101 -17.37 11.67 1.36
C PRO A 101 -18.78 11.24 1.79
N PRO A 102 -19.48 12.04 2.61
CA PRO A 102 -20.86 11.74 3.03
C PRO A 102 -21.81 11.55 1.85
N GLY A 103 -21.59 12.28 0.75
CA GLY A 103 -22.34 12.12 -0.50
C GLY A 103 -22.16 10.74 -1.14
N TYR A 104 -20.96 10.16 -1.04
CA TYR A 104 -20.67 8.82 -1.55
C TYR A 104 -21.42 7.77 -0.71
N ILE A 105 -21.39 7.89 0.63
CA ILE A 105 -22.15 7.01 1.54
C ILE A 105 -23.67 7.09 1.27
N ALA A 106 -24.18 8.31 1.03
CA ALA A 106 -25.59 8.50 0.68
C ALA A 106 -25.95 7.84 -0.67
N ALA A 107 -25.05 7.87 -1.65
CA ALA A 107 -25.23 7.17 -2.93
C ALA A 107 -25.17 5.65 -2.77
N MET A 108 -24.25 5.13 -1.94
CA MET A 108 -24.16 3.69 -1.62
C MET A 108 -25.49 3.15 -1.07
N ALA A 109 -26.16 3.90 -0.19
CA ALA A 109 -27.43 3.49 0.41
C ALA A 109 -28.59 3.37 -0.60
N GLN A 110 -28.48 4.06 -1.74
CA GLN A 110 -29.47 4.08 -2.83
C GLN A 110 -29.21 3.02 -3.90
N CYS A 111 -28.06 2.33 -3.86
CA CYS A 111 -27.72 1.29 -4.83
C CYS A 111 -28.59 0.02 -4.64
N ALA A 112 -28.85 -0.68 -5.74
CA ALA A 112 -29.53 -1.97 -5.76
C ALA A 112 -28.87 -2.90 -6.81
N PRO A 113 -28.08 -3.91 -6.39
CA PRO A 113 -27.71 -4.24 -5.00
C PRO A 113 -26.84 -3.16 -4.34
N ARG A 114 -26.79 -3.16 -3.00
CA ARG A 114 -25.87 -2.28 -2.25
C ARG A 114 -24.43 -2.81 -2.34
N PRO A 115 -23.42 -1.93 -2.35
CA PRO A 115 -22.04 -2.37 -2.45
C PRO A 115 -21.59 -3.10 -1.18
N VAL A 116 -20.60 -3.97 -1.35
CA VAL A 116 -19.84 -4.50 -0.22
C VAL A 116 -18.99 -3.38 0.36
N TRP A 117 -19.14 -3.09 1.64
CA TRP A 117 -18.39 -2.03 2.31
C TRP A 117 -17.41 -2.62 3.32
N LEU A 118 -16.12 -2.39 3.09
CA LEU A 118 -15.03 -2.90 3.91
C LEU A 118 -14.26 -1.76 4.57
N ASN A 119 -13.83 -1.98 5.82
CA ASN A 119 -12.75 -1.24 6.44
C ASN A 119 -11.49 -2.08 6.40
N LEU A 120 -10.48 -1.66 5.63
CA LEU A 120 -9.18 -2.33 5.61
C LEU A 120 -8.31 -1.76 6.74
N GLU A 121 -8.03 -2.58 7.73
CA GLU A 121 -7.36 -2.22 8.97
C GLU A 121 -5.83 -2.40 8.90
N GLY A 122 -5.15 -1.88 9.93
CA GLY A 122 -3.71 -2.06 10.12
C GLY A 122 -3.31 -3.53 10.22
N LEU A 123 -2.18 -3.88 9.60
CA LEU A 123 -1.55 -5.19 9.81
C LEU A 123 -1.11 -5.30 11.26
N THR A 124 -1.52 -6.37 11.94
CA THR A 124 -1.04 -6.70 13.29
C THR A 124 -0.82 -8.21 13.45
N ALA A 125 0.04 -8.56 14.41
CA ALA A 125 0.27 -9.92 14.85
C ALA A 125 -0.47 -10.23 16.17
N GLU A 126 -1.23 -9.29 16.71
CA GLU A 126 -1.99 -9.49 17.94
C GLU A 126 -3.14 -10.48 17.72
N GLU A 127 -3.26 -11.46 18.61
CA GLU A 127 -4.23 -12.56 18.46
C GLU A 127 -5.70 -12.10 18.41
N TRP A 128 -6.03 -10.97 19.04
CA TRP A 128 -7.42 -10.51 19.16
C TRP A 128 -8.06 -10.20 17.81
N VAL A 129 -7.30 -9.85 16.76
CA VAL A 129 -7.87 -9.54 15.44
C VAL A 129 -8.54 -10.73 14.77
N GLU A 130 -8.22 -11.95 15.18
CA GLU A 130 -8.90 -13.16 14.67
C GLU A 130 -10.41 -13.13 14.98
N GLY A 131 -10.82 -12.55 16.11
CA GLY A 131 -12.22 -12.40 16.49
C GLY A 131 -12.91 -11.18 15.86
N CYS A 132 -12.14 -10.27 15.25
CA CYS A 132 -12.64 -9.02 14.68
C CYS A 132 -12.61 -9.03 13.14
N HIS A 133 -11.78 -9.86 12.51
CA HIS A 133 -11.76 -10.04 11.07
C HIS A 133 -13.13 -10.52 10.58
N THR A 134 -13.65 -9.88 9.52
CA THR A 134 -15.00 -10.05 8.92
C THR A 134 -16.19 -9.63 9.81
N LEU A 135 -15.94 -9.03 10.97
CA LEU A 135 -17.03 -8.62 11.87
C LEU A 135 -17.89 -7.52 11.20
N PRO A 136 -19.23 -7.67 11.18
CA PRO A 136 -20.12 -6.66 10.64
C PRO A 136 -20.36 -5.52 11.64
N SER A 137 -20.47 -4.31 11.10
CA SER A 137 -20.81 -3.07 11.80
C SER A 137 -21.93 -2.36 11.03
N PRO A 138 -23.20 -2.57 11.42
CA PRO A 138 -24.33 -1.90 10.79
C PRO A 138 -24.24 -0.39 10.92
N HIS A 139 -24.47 0.34 9.82
CA HIS A 139 -24.50 1.79 9.85
C HIS A 139 -25.69 2.26 10.71
N PRO A 140 -25.52 3.25 11.60
CA PRO A 140 -26.53 3.61 12.61
C PRO A 140 -27.86 4.10 12.05
N ARG A 141 -27.89 4.57 10.79
CA ARG A 141 -29.07 5.20 10.16
C ARG A 141 -29.40 4.72 8.75
N LEU A 142 -28.44 4.09 8.07
CA LEU A 142 -28.57 3.73 6.66
C LEU A 142 -28.58 2.20 6.56
N PRO A 143 -29.23 1.63 5.54
CA PRO A 143 -29.29 0.17 5.36
C PRO A 143 -27.99 -0.39 4.76
N LEU A 144 -26.85 0.02 5.32
CA LEU A 144 -25.49 -0.36 4.95
C LEU A 144 -24.84 -1.11 6.12
N THR A 145 -23.99 -2.08 5.82
CA THR A 145 -23.18 -2.79 6.81
C THR A 145 -21.73 -2.73 6.37
N LYS A 146 -20.89 -2.12 7.20
CA LYS A 146 -19.43 -2.11 7.02
C LYS A 146 -18.86 -3.39 7.64
N HIS A 147 -17.86 -4.01 7.02
CA HIS A 147 -17.18 -5.16 7.60
C HIS A 147 -15.71 -4.83 7.84
N PHE A 148 -15.17 -5.25 8.99
CA PHE A 148 -13.76 -5.07 9.28
C PHE A 148 -12.92 -6.13 8.57
N PHE A 149 -11.84 -5.71 7.92
CA PHE A 149 -10.88 -6.58 7.26
C PHE A 149 -9.49 -6.34 7.86
N PHE A 150 -9.10 -7.19 8.81
CA PHE A 150 -7.76 -7.16 9.42
C PHE A 150 -6.78 -8.04 8.65
N PRO A 151 -5.72 -7.49 8.04
CA PRO A 151 -4.56 -8.26 7.60
C PRO A 151 -3.86 -8.91 8.80
N GLY A 152 -3.22 -10.05 8.59
CA GLY A 152 -2.55 -10.77 9.67
C GLY A 152 -1.82 -12.02 9.21
N PHE A 153 -1.22 -12.71 10.18
CA PHE A 153 -0.28 -13.81 9.94
C PHE A 153 -0.89 -15.21 10.11
N THR A 154 -2.19 -15.31 10.43
CA THR A 154 -2.87 -16.59 10.68
C THR A 154 -4.01 -16.82 9.69
N GLY A 155 -4.45 -18.06 9.57
CA GLY A 155 -5.56 -18.44 8.68
C GLY A 155 -6.94 -17.89 9.08
N LYS A 156 -7.04 -17.16 10.19
CA LYS A 156 -8.27 -16.49 10.66
C LYS A 156 -8.27 -14.98 10.41
N THR A 157 -7.23 -14.48 9.74
CA THR A 157 -7.10 -13.08 9.35
C THR A 157 -7.12 -12.95 7.83
N GLY A 158 -7.10 -11.71 7.32
CA GLY A 158 -7.12 -11.40 5.90
C GLY A 158 -5.83 -11.72 5.15
N GLY A 159 -4.82 -12.28 5.83
CA GLY A 159 -3.53 -12.61 5.24
C GLY A 159 -2.66 -11.39 4.96
N LEU A 160 -1.74 -11.55 4.02
CA LEU A 160 -0.76 -10.55 3.60
C LEU A 160 -0.80 -10.35 2.09
N LEU A 161 -0.56 -9.12 1.64
CA LEU A 161 -0.34 -8.84 0.22
C LEU A 161 0.89 -9.60 -0.28
N ARG A 162 0.70 -10.39 -1.33
CA ARG A 162 1.77 -11.16 -1.98
C ARG A 162 1.36 -11.44 -3.41
N GLU A 163 2.08 -10.84 -4.35
CA GLU A 163 1.84 -11.01 -5.79
C GLU A 163 2.13 -12.45 -6.23
N ALA A 164 1.34 -12.96 -7.17
CA ALA A 164 1.43 -14.33 -7.69
C ALA A 164 2.79 -14.61 -8.37
N ALA A 165 3.46 -13.58 -8.88
CA ALA A 165 4.77 -13.69 -9.51
C ALA A 165 5.95 -13.52 -8.55
N LEU A 166 5.74 -13.10 -7.30
CA LEU A 166 6.81 -12.64 -6.40
C LEU A 166 7.94 -13.66 -6.25
N ASP A 167 7.62 -14.91 -5.89
CA ASP A 167 8.65 -15.94 -5.69
C ASP A 167 9.29 -16.40 -7.00
N ARG A 168 8.52 -16.41 -8.09
CA ARG A 168 9.04 -16.75 -9.43
C ARG A 168 10.04 -15.71 -9.93
N GLN A 169 10.00 -14.48 -9.42
CA GLN A 169 10.95 -13.42 -9.77
C GLN A 169 12.09 -13.32 -8.74
N ARG A 170 11.76 -13.38 -7.45
CA ARG A 170 12.71 -13.20 -6.34
C ARG A 170 13.73 -14.33 -6.26
N LEU A 171 13.30 -15.59 -6.36
CA LEU A 171 14.20 -16.74 -6.18
C LEU A 171 15.28 -16.79 -7.28
N PRO A 172 14.96 -16.65 -8.58
CA PRO A 172 15.98 -16.56 -9.63
C PRO A 172 16.94 -15.40 -9.41
N PHE A 173 16.43 -14.20 -9.08
CA PHE A 173 17.27 -13.03 -8.81
C PHE A 173 18.26 -13.28 -7.66
N GLN A 174 17.82 -13.91 -6.57
CA GLN A 174 18.68 -14.25 -5.44
C GLN A 174 19.73 -15.33 -5.76
N SER A 175 19.44 -16.20 -6.72
CA SER A 175 20.37 -17.23 -7.19
C SER A 175 21.33 -16.76 -8.29
N ASP A 176 21.13 -15.55 -8.82
CA ASP A 176 21.91 -14.99 -9.94
C ASP A 176 22.81 -13.83 -9.44
N PRO A 177 24.12 -14.09 -9.22
CA PRO A 177 25.05 -13.06 -8.79
C PRO A 177 25.22 -11.93 -9.81
N ASP A 178 25.16 -12.22 -11.11
CA ASP A 178 25.34 -11.23 -12.16
C ASP A 178 24.15 -10.28 -12.20
N ALA A 179 22.93 -10.79 -12.04
CA ALA A 179 21.72 -9.97 -11.91
C ALA A 179 21.77 -9.07 -10.67
N GLN A 180 22.26 -9.58 -9.54
CA GLN A 180 22.42 -8.79 -8.31
C GLN A 180 23.47 -7.70 -8.48
N SER A 181 24.63 -8.03 -9.04
CA SER A 181 25.70 -7.06 -9.31
C SER A 181 25.26 -6.00 -10.31
N ALA A 182 24.57 -6.38 -11.38
CA ALA A 182 24.00 -5.45 -12.34
C ALA A 182 22.98 -4.50 -11.70
N PHE A 183 22.11 -5.02 -10.82
CA PHE A 183 21.16 -4.19 -10.07
C PHE A 183 21.88 -3.17 -9.17
N LEU A 184 22.83 -3.62 -8.37
CA LEU A 184 23.58 -2.77 -7.43
C LEU A 184 24.46 -1.74 -8.15
N ALA A 185 25.05 -2.09 -9.30
CA ALA A 185 25.83 -1.16 -10.11
C ALA A 185 24.99 0.03 -10.60
N ARG A 186 23.71 -0.20 -10.93
CA ARG A 186 22.79 0.90 -11.31
C ARG A 186 22.49 1.85 -10.15
N LEU A 187 22.68 1.40 -8.91
CA LEU A 187 22.59 2.24 -7.70
C LEU A 187 23.92 2.90 -7.34
N GLY A 188 24.96 2.74 -8.17
CA GLY A 188 26.29 3.32 -7.93
C GLY A 188 27.19 2.52 -7.00
N VAL A 189 26.81 1.30 -6.61
CA VAL A 189 27.61 0.45 -5.73
C VAL A 189 28.79 -0.12 -6.51
N THR A 190 30.01 0.01 -5.97
CA THR A 190 31.25 -0.49 -6.58
C THR A 190 31.45 -1.99 -6.31
N ALA A 191 32.32 -2.64 -7.10
CA ALA A 191 32.64 -4.07 -6.90
C ALA A 191 33.20 -4.37 -5.50
N ALA A 192 33.98 -3.45 -4.91
CA ALA A 192 34.51 -3.59 -3.56
C ALA A 192 33.40 -3.51 -2.49
N GLU A 193 32.45 -2.58 -2.65
CA GLU A 193 31.28 -2.46 -1.77
C GLU A 193 30.33 -3.65 -1.91
N MET A 194 30.16 -4.17 -3.13
CA MET A 194 29.36 -5.39 -3.35
C MET A 194 29.92 -6.61 -2.63
N ALA A 195 31.23 -6.70 -2.42
CA ALA A 195 31.86 -7.80 -1.68
C ALA A 195 31.63 -7.72 -0.15
N ALA A 196 31.23 -6.56 0.36
CA ALA A 196 30.97 -6.34 1.79
C ALA A 196 29.59 -6.86 2.23
N LEU A 197 29.35 -6.83 3.55
CA LEU A 197 28.00 -7.01 4.10
C LEU A 197 27.12 -5.86 3.61
N LYS A 198 26.04 -6.18 2.91
CA LYS A 198 25.12 -5.18 2.35
C LYS A 198 23.92 -5.03 3.28
N VAL A 199 23.62 -3.79 3.65
CA VAL A 199 22.47 -3.44 4.49
C VAL A 199 21.67 -2.33 3.81
N SER A 200 20.36 -2.50 3.69
CA SER A 200 19.45 -1.42 3.32
C SER A 200 18.88 -0.80 4.59
N LEU A 201 19.04 0.52 4.78
CA LEU A 201 18.51 1.25 5.93
C LEU A 201 17.27 2.04 5.50
N PHE A 202 16.12 1.70 6.05
CA PHE A 202 14.86 2.44 5.89
C PHE A 202 14.18 2.55 7.25
N CYS A 203 14.11 3.75 7.81
CA CYS A 203 13.64 3.98 9.18
C CYS A 203 13.14 5.40 9.39
N TYR A 204 12.43 5.63 10.51
CA TYR A 204 12.00 6.96 10.92
C TYR A 204 13.15 7.82 11.46
N PRO A 205 13.01 9.15 11.46
CA PRO A 205 14.08 10.07 11.90
C PRO A 205 14.60 9.82 13.33
N HIS A 206 13.78 9.26 14.22
CA HIS A 206 14.11 9.02 15.63
C HIS A 206 14.73 7.64 15.89
N ALA A 207 14.95 6.81 14.85
CA ALA A 207 15.65 5.55 15.01
C ALA A 207 17.11 5.79 15.46
N PRO A 208 17.71 4.90 16.27
CA PRO A 208 19.06 5.09 16.84
C PRO A 208 20.19 4.80 15.81
N VAL A 209 20.15 5.47 14.66
CA VAL A 209 21.04 5.23 13.51
C VAL A 209 22.50 5.55 13.84
N ALA A 210 22.78 6.60 14.62
CA ALA A 210 24.15 6.95 15.01
C ALA A 210 24.83 5.81 15.81
N ALA A 211 24.12 5.25 16.80
CA ALA A 211 24.63 4.14 17.60
C ALA A 211 24.85 2.87 16.75
N LEU A 212 23.98 2.63 15.75
CA LEU A 212 24.15 1.54 14.80
C LEU A 212 25.42 1.71 13.95
N PHE A 213 25.65 2.92 13.44
CA PHE A 213 26.84 3.23 12.64
C PHE A 213 28.14 3.16 13.45
N ASP A 214 28.14 3.62 14.70
CA ASP A 214 29.30 3.48 15.60
C ASP A 214 29.64 2.01 15.86
N ALA A 215 28.61 1.17 16.06
CA ALA A 215 28.80 -0.28 16.22
C ALA A 215 29.43 -0.93 14.97
N TRP A 216 29.04 -0.51 13.77
CA TRP A 216 29.63 -1.01 12.53
C TRP A 216 31.05 -0.48 12.31
N ARG A 217 31.33 0.77 12.66
CA ARG A 217 32.67 1.36 12.56
C ARG A 217 33.69 0.61 13.42
N GLY A 218 33.28 0.10 14.58
CA GLY A 218 34.11 -0.75 15.45
C GLY A 218 34.15 -2.23 15.08
N GLY A 219 33.39 -2.67 14.08
CA GLY A 219 33.27 -4.07 13.68
C GLY A 219 34.43 -4.57 12.82
N ALA A 220 34.60 -5.90 12.76
CA ALA A 220 35.66 -6.53 11.96
C ALA A 220 35.32 -6.68 10.46
N ALA A 221 34.05 -6.55 10.08
CA ALA A 221 33.57 -6.74 8.71
C ALA A 221 33.25 -5.39 8.06
N ALA A 222 33.64 -5.23 6.80
CA ALA A 222 33.19 -4.09 5.99
C ALA A 222 31.68 -4.15 5.77
N VAL A 223 31.02 -2.99 5.86
CA VAL A 223 29.58 -2.83 5.65
C VAL A 223 29.35 -1.79 4.56
N THR A 224 28.55 -2.15 3.56
CA THR A 224 27.96 -1.22 2.60
C THR A 224 26.52 -0.97 3.01
N CYS A 225 26.25 0.21 3.55
CA CYS A 225 24.91 0.63 3.94
C CYS A 225 24.28 1.49 2.83
N LEU A 226 23.20 0.99 2.24
CA LEU A 226 22.40 1.69 1.24
C LEU A 226 21.29 2.45 1.96
N VAL A 227 21.28 3.77 1.83
CA VAL A 227 20.31 4.65 2.48
C VAL A 227 19.52 5.39 1.40
N PRO A 228 18.24 5.08 1.18
CA PRO A 228 17.38 5.85 0.29
C PRO A 228 17.30 7.32 0.73
N GLU A 229 17.14 8.21 -0.23
CA GLU A 229 17.02 9.64 0.01
C GLU A 229 15.95 9.96 1.06
N GLY A 230 16.28 10.84 2.02
CA GLY A 230 15.37 11.29 3.07
C GLY A 230 15.35 10.43 4.33
N VAL A 231 15.85 9.19 4.29
CA VAL A 231 15.93 8.33 5.48
C VAL A 231 16.99 8.84 6.44
N ALA A 232 16.59 9.12 7.69
CA ALA A 232 17.48 9.54 8.78
C ALA A 232 18.53 10.59 8.36
N ALA A 233 18.13 11.54 7.50
CA ALA A 233 19.05 12.39 6.75
C ALA A 233 20.04 13.16 7.63
N GLU A 234 19.61 13.60 8.82
CA GLU A 234 20.49 14.27 9.79
C GLU A 234 21.55 13.33 10.35
N ALA A 235 21.17 12.14 10.82
CA ALA A 235 22.09 11.15 11.36
C ALA A 235 23.09 10.64 10.29
N VAL A 236 22.63 10.47 9.06
CA VAL A 236 23.48 10.07 7.93
C VAL A 236 24.47 11.16 7.57
N ARG A 237 24.03 12.42 7.46
CA ARG A 237 24.93 13.56 7.21
C ARG A 237 25.95 13.79 8.32
N ALA A 238 25.59 13.50 9.57
CA ALA A 238 26.51 13.63 10.69
C ALA A 238 27.58 12.53 10.73
N PHE A 239 27.32 11.38 10.08
CA PHE A 239 28.25 10.26 10.02
C PHE A 239 29.26 10.36 8.87
N LEU A 240 28.83 10.89 7.71
CA LEU A 240 29.65 11.12 6.51
C LEU A 240 30.61 12.29 6.71
#